data_AF-A0A968Z9P0-F1
#
_entry.id   AF-A0A968Z9P0-F1
#
_cell.length_a   1.000
_cell.length_b   1.000
_cell.length_c   1.000
_cell.angle_alpha   90.00
_cell.angle_beta   90.00
_cell.angle_gamma   90.00
#
_symmetry.space_group_name_H-M   'P 1'
#
loop_
_entity.id
_entity.type
_entity.pdbx_description
1 polymer ?
#
loop_
_entity_poly.entity_id
_entity_poly.type
_entity_poly.pdbx_seq_one_letter_code
_entity_poly.pdbx_strand_id
1 'polypeptide(L)' 'APADLLGIAAGRLAPGAPADLVLFDPAAPWKITEAGLRSLSKNTAFEGRLVQGRVRRTLVDGRTVFERGI' A
#
# COMPACT_ATOMS: atom_id res chain seq x y z
N ALA A 1 -15.28 -9.82 1.31
CA ALA A 1 -14.00 -9.13 1.61
C ALA A 1 -14.22 -8.14 2.78
N PRO A 2 -13.21 -7.44 3.32
CA PRO A 2 -13.40 -6.54 4.47
C PRO A 2 -14.52 -5.50 4.29
N ALA A 3 -14.63 -4.91 3.10
CA ALA A 3 -15.68 -3.92 2.81
C ALA A 3 -17.09 -4.52 2.84
N ASP A 4 -17.28 -5.72 2.30
CA ASP A 4 -18.58 -6.40 2.31
C ASP A 4 -18.99 -6.81 3.73
N LEU A 5 -18.03 -7.20 4.58
CA LEU A 5 -18.29 -7.57 5.97
C LEU A 5 -18.76 -6.37 6.81
N LEU A 6 -18.25 -5.17 6.51
CA LEU A 6 -18.59 -3.93 7.22
C LEU A 6 -19.71 -3.14 6.54
N GLY A 7 -20.21 -3.58 5.38
CA GLY A 7 -21.23 -2.86 4.62
C GLY A 7 -20.78 -1.50 4.07
N ILE A 8 -19.48 -1.31 3.85
CA ILE A 8 -18.92 -0.03 3.37
C ILE A 8 -18.70 -0.05 1.85
N ALA A 9 -18.97 1.07 1.19
CA ALA A 9 -18.80 1.24 -0.24
C ALA A 9 -17.33 1.52 -0.63
N ALA A 10 -16.44 0.54 -0.41
CA ALA A 10 -15.01 0.64 -0.67
C ALA A 10 -14.44 -0.65 -1.30
N GLY A 11 -13.16 -0.62 -1.70
CA GLY A 11 -12.41 -1.80 -2.14
C GLY A 11 -12.80 -2.36 -3.50
N ARG A 12 -13.41 -1.56 -4.38
CA ARG A 12 -13.82 -1.94 -5.74
C ARG A 12 -13.31 -0.92 -6.75
N LEU A 13 -12.77 -1.40 -7.87
CA LEU A 13 -12.42 -0.57 -9.01
C LEU A 13 -13.59 -0.56 -10.00
N ALA A 14 -14.48 0.43 -9.85
CA ALA A 14 -15.67 0.58 -10.67
C ALA A 14 -16.00 2.07 -10.88
N PRO A 15 -16.68 2.43 -11.99
CA PRO A 15 -17.18 3.79 -12.17
C PRO A 15 -18.05 4.25 -10.99
N GLY A 16 -17.81 5.48 -10.52
CA GLY A 16 -18.53 6.06 -9.38
C GLY A 16 -18.03 5.63 -8.00
N ALA A 17 -17.11 4.66 -7.91
CA ALA A 17 -16.45 4.32 -6.64
C ALA A 17 -15.36 5.36 -6.30
N PRO A 18 -15.02 5.55 -5.00
CA PRO A 18 -13.90 6.38 -4.59
C PRO A 18 -12.60 5.96 -5.27
N ALA A 19 -11.76 6.93 -5.66
CA ALA A 19 -10.46 6.68 -6.27
C ALA A 19 -9.38 6.34 -5.22
N ASP A 20 -9.66 5.32 -4.42
CA ASP A 20 -8.77 4.75 -3.40
C ASP A 20 -7.97 3.60 -4.00
N LEU A 21 -6.75 3.89 -4.44
CA LEU A 21 -5.98 3.01 -5.31
C LEU A 21 -4.54 2.85 -4.84
N VAL A 22 -3.95 1.71 -5.19
CA VAL A 22 -2.51 1.44 -5.02
C VAL A 22 -1.93 1.03 -6.36
N LEU A 23 -0.90 1.75 -6.81
CA LEU A 23 -0.03 1.32 -7.89
C LEU A 23 1.17 0.60 -7.27
N PHE A 24 1.37 -0.66 -7.60
CA PHE A 24 2.53 -1.43 -7.15
C PHE A 24 3.15 -2.20 -8.32
N ASP A 25 4.46 -2.42 -8.21
CA ASP A 25 5.23 -3.22 -9.14
C ASP A 25 5.32 -4.65 -8.59
N PRO A 26 4.64 -5.63 -9.20
CA PRO A 26 4.61 -7.01 -8.70
C PRO A 26 5.95 -7.73 -8.91
N ALA A 27 6.82 -7.26 -9.80
CA ALA A 27 8.08 -7.92 -10.10
C ALA A 27 9.22 -7.43 -9.19
N ALA A 28 9.12 -6.22 -8.63
CA ALA A 28 10.18 -5.60 -7.82
C ALA A 28 10.51 -6.39 -6.53
N PRO A 29 11.72 -6.99 -6.43
CA PRO A 29 12.19 -7.57 -5.19
C PRO A 29 12.75 -6.47 -4.26
N TRP A 30 12.61 -6.64 -2.95
CA TRP A 30 13.23 -5.76 -1.97
C TRP A 30 13.39 -6.43 -0.61
N LYS A 31 14.25 -5.85 0.23
CA LYS A 31 14.46 -6.27 1.61
C LYS A 31 13.75 -5.32 2.56
N ILE A 32 13.00 -5.85 3.50
CA ILE A 32 12.44 -5.05 4.60
C ILE A 32 13.60 -4.65 5.51
N THR A 33 13.74 -3.35 5.74
CA THR A 33 14.73 -2.78 6.65
C THR A 33 14.08 -1.76 7.56
N GLU A 34 14.63 -1.56 8.75
CA GLU A 34 14.17 -0.59 9.73
C GLU A 34 14.09 0.81 9.11
N ALA A 35 15.13 1.20 8.37
CA ALA A 35 15.21 2.46 7.65
C ALA A 35 14.12 2.61 6.55
N GLY A 36 13.61 1.49 6.03
CA GLY A 36 12.54 1.47 5.04
C GLY A 36 11.13 1.61 5.62
N LEU A 37 10.95 1.47 6.94
CA LEU A 37 9.66 1.62 7.60
C LEU A 37 9.33 3.10 7.83
N ARG A 38 8.15 3.55 7.40
CA ARG A 38 7.69 4.94 7.61
C ARG A 38 7.09 5.20 8.99
N SER A 39 6.57 4.16 9.66
CA SER A 39 5.99 4.27 11.00
C SER A 39 7.02 4.79 12.01
N LEU A 40 6.58 5.51 13.05
CA LEU A 40 7.43 5.89 14.17
C LEU A 40 7.96 4.66 14.90
N SER A 41 7.10 3.65 15.12
CA SER A 41 7.52 2.37 15.68
C SER A 41 8.17 1.51 14.61
N LYS A 42 9.36 0.99 14.92
CA LYS A 42 10.14 0.08 14.08
C LYS A 42 10.03 -1.38 14.52
N ASN A 43 9.19 -1.68 15.51
CA ASN A 43 9.01 -3.04 16.00
C ASN A 43 8.31 -3.91 14.93
N THR A 44 9.08 -4.73 14.24
CA THR A 44 8.58 -5.65 13.22
C THR A 44 9.30 -6.98 13.30
N ALA A 45 8.56 -8.07 13.10
CA ALA A 45 9.13 -9.41 12.96
C ALA A 45 9.70 -9.67 11.54
N PHE A 46 9.63 -8.68 10.64
CA PHE A 46 10.01 -8.84 9.23
C PHE A 46 11.36 -8.22 8.86
N GLU A 47 12.13 -7.71 9.82
CA GLU A 47 13.43 -7.10 9.54
C GLU A 47 14.36 -8.07 8.80
N GLY A 48 15.02 -7.59 7.74
CA GLY A 48 15.91 -8.38 6.90
C GLY A 48 15.20 -9.32 5.91
N ARG A 49 13.87 -9.47 5.96
CA ARG A 49 13.14 -10.39 5.08
C ARG A 49 13.15 -9.91 3.63
N LEU A 50 13.46 -10.82 2.70
CA LEU A 50 13.31 -10.61 1.27
C LEU A 50 11.86 -10.83 0.85
N VAL A 51 11.30 -9.88 0.10
CA VAL A 51 9.92 -9.90 -0.39
C VAL A 51 9.86 -9.42 -1.83
N GLN A 52 8.72 -9.66 -2.48
CA GLN A 52 8.42 -9.22 -3.84
C GLN A 52 7.12 -8.43 -3.85
N GLY A 53 6.97 -7.52 -4.81
CA GLY A 53 5.86 -6.59 -4.85
C GLY A 53 6.20 -5.33 -4.07
N ARG A 54 6.24 -4.18 -4.74
CA ARG A 54 6.54 -2.91 -4.08
C ARG A 54 5.60 -1.80 -4.51
N VAL A 55 4.92 -1.20 -3.54
CA VAL A 55 4.05 -0.03 -3.75
C VAL A 55 4.87 1.14 -4.29
N ARG A 56 4.43 1.68 -5.42
CA ARG A 56 4.97 2.88 -6.09
C ARG A 56 4.19 4.13 -5.71
N ARG A 57 2.84 4.03 -5.65
CA ARG A 57 1.96 5.16 -5.33
C ARG A 57 0.70 4.70 -4.61
N THR A 58 0.22 5.49 -3.66
CA THR A 58 -1.09 5.31 -3.00
C THR A 58 -1.92 6.57 -3.21
N LEU A 59 -3.18 6.38 -3.61
CA LEU A 59 -4.16 7.44 -3.81
C LEU A 59 -5.33 7.24 -2.84
N VAL A 60 -5.82 8.34 -2.26
CA VAL A 60 -7.05 8.40 -1.47
C VAL A 60 -7.91 9.49 -2.06
N ASP A 61 -9.12 9.11 -2.50
CA ASP A 61 -10.05 10.01 -3.18
C ASP A 61 -9.38 10.79 -4.33
N GLY A 62 -8.58 10.08 -5.14
CA GLY A 62 -7.85 10.62 -6.28
C GLY A 62 -6.60 11.43 -5.93
N ARG A 63 -6.34 11.72 -4.65
CA ARG A 63 -5.16 12.47 -4.20
C ARG A 63 -4.02 11.53 -3.87
N THR A 64 -2.83 11.83 -4.39
CA THR A 64 -1.63 11.05 -4.05
C THR A 64 -1.22 11.35 -2.61
N VAL A 65 -1.29 10.34 -1.74
CA VAL A 65 -0.89 10.44 -0.32
C VAL A 65 0.46 9.78 -0.05
N PHE A 66 0.93 8.96 -0.98
CA PHE A 66 2.26 8.36 -0.95
C PHE A 66 2.78 8.16 -2.36
N GLU A 67 4.04 8.51 -2.56
CA GLU A 67 4.79 8.22 -3.77
C GLU A 67 6.21 7.80 -3.38
N ARG A 68 6.73 6.77 -4.05
CA ARG A 68 8.06 6.24 -3.78
C ARG A 68 9.06 6.83 -4.77
N GLY A 69 9.99 7.63 -4.27
CA GLY A 69 11.10 8.19 -5.07
C GLY A 69 11.01 9.69 -5.34
N ILE A 70 10.06 10.39 -4.71
CA ILE A 70 10.02 11.85 -4.59
C ILE A 70 10.22 12.20 -3.12
#